data_AF-A0A1W9QKJ5-F1
#
_entry.id   AF-A0A1W9QKJ5-F1
#
_cell.length_a   1.000
_cell.length_b   1.000
_cell.length_c   1.000
_cell.angle_alpha   90.00
_cell.angle_beta   90.00
_cell.angle_gamma   90.00
#
_symmetry.space_group_name_H-M   'P 1'
#
loop_
_entity.id
_entity.type
_entity.pdbx_description
1 polymer ?
#
loop_
_entity_poly.entity_id
_entity_poly.type
_entity_poly.pdbx_seq_one_letter_code
_entity_poly.pdbx_strand_id
1 'polypeptide(L)'
;MTFEVFTRKPFKDRLKDTGFLIKNSFTIVGKDKDIKTPTIHMIIFSLIIIIFFYSTILIFISGKFVIIGVLLLLLTIFILIPFGFFYNVRQKADQSWMVYNTICGKDINYNDAHNHTKTEKGKLRIIAFVNILMKYTKNQKGNKKGIMALFLSFLNEVWDLLSHYMLPAVVIEQKPLKEIIPEIKSLKTNVPATLAGVFGIDFVGNVTGWLFGGIFFVSLLISVGIGYLISMFTEATVITIGSFSFSWVPVFIMLFLVSIIAGVYKKILESIKVIYFTIFYTSIMRPMNISQELRGELTNYLLMQKSDFALHQKPTPNQQYIDKLSNYIRQYENSGYSEQQIKQFLASKGYSERDINSAINNIK
;
A
#
# COMPACT_ATOMS: atom_id res chain seq x y z
N MET A 1 31.44 -8.32 -12.67
CA MET A 1 30.72 -7.47 -11.70
C MET A 1 29.95 -8.38 -10.77
N THR A 2 30.39 -8.47 -9.52
CA THR A 2 29.73 -9.21 -8.45
C THR A 2 28.42 -8.53 -8.11
N PHE A 3 27.31 -9.25 -8.31
CA PHE A 3 25.99 -8.84 -7.82
C PHE A 3 26.09 -8.73 -6.30
N GLU A 4 26.00 -7.51 -5.75
CA GLU A 4 25.77 -7.36 -4.32
C GLU A 4 24.47 -8.10 -3.99
N VAL A 5 24.62 -9.16 -3.21
CA VAL A 5 23.51 -9.95 -2.69
C VAL A 5 22.62 -8.99 -1.92
N PHE A 6 21.38 -8.80 -2.37
CA PHE A 6 20.36 -8.03 -1.69
C PHE A 6 20.20 -8.54 -0.24
N THR A 7 20.95 -7.99 0.70
CA THR A 7 20.86 -8.36 2.10
C THR A 7 19.54 -7.84 2.65
N ARG A 8 18.64 -8.75 3.03
CA ARG A 8 17.38 -8.40 3.69
C ARG A 8 17.67 -7.54 4.91
N LYS A 9 17.07 -6.35 4.99
CA LYS A 9 17.15 -5.48 6.16
C LYS A 9 16.75 -6.24 7.45
N PRO A 10 17.35 -5.90 8.61
CA PRO A 10 16.95 -6.46 9.91
C PRO A 10 15.43 -6.31 10.16
N PHE A 11 14.83 -7.23 10.91
CA PHE A 11 13.39 -7.24 11.19
C PHE A 11 12.87 -5.93 11.80
N LYS A 12 13.67 -5.30 12.67
CA LYS A 12 13.32 -4.04 13.36
C LYS A 12 13.22 -2.86 12.39
N ASP A 13 14.22 -2.70 11.52
CA ASP A 13 14.27 -1.61 10.54
C ASP A 13 13.21 -1.78 9.49
N ARG A 14 12.99 -3.04 9.09
CA ARG A 14 11.79 -3.46 8.40
C ARG A 14 10.59 -2.93 9.17
N LEU A 15 10.15 -3.48 10.30
CA LEU A 15 8.91 -3.07 11.00
C LEU A 15 8.67 -1.54 11.04
N LYS A 16 9.72 -0.76 11.32
CA LYS A 16 9.71 0.71 11.29
C LYS A 16 9.30 1.30 9.93
N ASP A 17 9.86 0.80 8.83
CA ASP A 17 9.53 1.20 7.46
C ASP A 17 8.04 0.92 7.13
N THR A 18 7.40 -0.12 7.69
CA THR A 18 5.97 -0.49 7.42
C THR A 18 5.11 0.45 8.21
N GLY A 19 5.45 0.68 9.47
CA GLY A 19 4.75 1.67 10.29
C GLY A 19 4.79 3.04 9.61
N PHE A 20 5.95 3.42 9.06
CA PHE A 20 6.12 4.66 8.29
C PHE A 20 5.22 4.68 7.04
N LEU A 21 5.24 3.64 6.21
CA LEU A 21 4.42 3.58 5.00
C LEU A 21 2.92 3.59 5.33
N ILE A 22 2.47 2.79 6.30
CA ILE A 22 1.06 2.76 6.74
C ILE A 22 0.63 4.16 7.16
N LYS A 23 1.43 4.82 7.99
CA LYS A 23 1.12 6.15 8.51
C LYS A 23 1.05 7.17 7.37
N ASN A 24 2.04 7.19 6.49
CA ASN A 24 2.21 8.31 5.55
C ASN A 24 1.51 8.11 4.21
N SER A 25 1.22 6.87 3.78
CA SER A 25 0.50 6.62 2.51
C SER A 25 -0.87 7.30 2.50
N PHE A 26 -1.61 7.18 3.59
CA PHE A 26 -2.93 7.79 3.73
C PHE A 26 -2.90 9.24 4.21
N THR A 27 -1.75 9.76 4.66
CA THR A 27 -1.59 11.17 5.01
C THR A 27 -1.24 12.02 3.80
N ILE A 28 -0.36 11.53 2.93
CA ILE A 28 0.09 12.26 1.73
C ILE A 28 -0.99 12.20 0.65
N VAL A 29 -1.51 10.99 0.42
CA VAL A 29 -2.45 10.74 -0.67
C VAL A 29 -3.90 10.70 -0.18
N GLY A 30 -4.15 10.25 1.05
CA GLY A 30 -5.50 10.17 1.62
C GLY A 30 -6.11 11.49 2.11
N LYS A 31 -5.55 12.66 1.69
CA LYS A 31 -6.25 13.96 1.75
C LYS A 31 -7.51 13.92 0.87
N ASP A 32 -7.42 13.21 -0.24
CA ASP A 32 -8.57 12.87 -1.09
C ASP A 32 -9.31 11.66 -0.47
N LYS A 33 -10.59 11.85 -0.15
CA LYS A 33 -11.43 10.81 0.44
C LYS A 33 -11.65 9.65 -0.52
N ASP A 34 -11.66 9.92 -1.82
CA ASP A 34 -12.03 8.95 -2.83
C ASP A 34 -10.95 7.87 -3.01
N ILE A 35 -9.69 8.16 -2.68
CA ILE A 35 -8.59 7.17 -2.79
C ILE A 35 -8.75 6.02 -1.79
N LYS A 36 -9.53 6.21 -0.73
CA LYS A 36 -9.88 5.16 0.23
C LYS A 36 -11.01 4.26 -0.29
N THR A 37 -11.83 4.77 -1.21
CA THR A 37 -13.01 4.08 -1.73
C THR A 37 -12.69 2.71 -2.34
N PRO A 38 -11.68 2.54 -3.21
CA PRO A 38 -11.30 1.21 -3.71
C PRO A 38 -10.89 0.23 -2.60
N THR A 39 -10.23 0.74 -1.56
CA THR A 39 -9.79 -0.08 -0.42
C THR A 39 -10.98 -0.58 0.39
N ILE A 40 -11.95 0.29 0.66
CA ILE A 40 -13.19 -0.06 1.35
C ILE A 40 -13.96 -1.13 0.55
N HIS A 41 -14.07 -0.96 -0.76
CA HIS A 41 -14.70 -1.94 -1.65
C HIS A 41 -13.99 -3.32 -1.60
N MET A 42 -12.65 -3.35 -1.63
CA MET A 42 -11.90 -4.59 -1.46
C MET A 42 -12.12 -5.24 -0.09
N ILE A 43 -12.23 -4.44 0.98
CA ILE A 43 -12.51 -4.92 2.33
C ILE A 43 -13.90 -5.55 2.39
N ILE A 44 -14.94 -4.83 1.96
CA ILE A 44 -16.33 -5.31 1.95
C ILE A 44 -16.42 -6.64 1.20
N PHE A 45 -15.84 -6.72 0.01
CA PHE A 45 -15.85 -7.95 -0.77
C PHE A 45 -15.11 -9.10 -0.08
N SER A 46 -13.98 -8.81 0.58
CA SER A 46 -13.27 -9.81 1.39
C SER A 46 -14.10 -10.30 2.58
N LEU A 47 -14.84 -9.41 3.24
CA LEU A 47 -15.73 -9.77 4.35
C LEU A 47 -16.89 -10.65 3.87
N ILE A 48 -17.47 -10.36 2.70
CA ILE A 48 -18.51 -11.21 2.09
C ILE A 48 -17.98 -12.64 1.90
N ILE A 49 -16.78 -12.81 1.34
CA ILE A 49 -16.17 -14.15 1.17
C ILE A 49 -16.00 -14.86 2.52
N ILE A 50 -15.48 -14.14 3.53
CA ILE A 50 -15.25 -14.70 4.87
C ILE A 50 -16.58 -15.13 5.50
N ILE A 51 -17.61 -14.28 5.45
CA ILE A 51 -18.94 -14.59 5.98
C ILE A 51 -19.52 -15.82 5.28
N PHE A 52 -19.49 -15.88 3.95
CA PHE A 52 -19.99 -17.03 3.20
C PHE A 52 -19.25 -18.33 3.57
N PHE A 53 -17.92 -18.26 3.71
CA PHE A 53 -17.11 -19.41 4.10
C PHE A 53 -17.44 -19.90 5.52
N TYR A 54 -17.49 -19.01 6.51
CA TYR A 54 -17.80 -19.40 7.89
C TYR A 54 -19.26 -19.81 8.09
N SER A 55 -20.21 -19.19 7.38
CA SER A 55 -21.60 -19.65 7.34
C SER A 55 -21.70 -21.08 6.80
N THR A 56 -20.88 -21.42 5.80
CA THR A 56 -20.82 -22.78 5.26
C THR A 56 -20.35 -23.79 6.31
N ILE A 57 -19.28 -23.46 7.05
CA ILE A 57 -18.77 -24.30 8.14
C ILE A 57 -19.86 -24.48 9.22
N LEU A 58 -20.55 -23.41 9.60
CA LEU A 58 -21.60 -23.45 10.61
C LEU A 58 -22.78 -24.34 10.19
N ILE A 59 -23.18 -24.30 8.91
CA ILE A 59 -24.19 -25.19 8.34
C ILE A 59 -23.74 -26.65 8.48
N PHE A 60 -22.50 -26.96 8.11
CA PHE A 60 -21.96 -28.33 8.23
C PHE A 60 -21.91 -28.83 9.68
N ILE A 61 -21.46 -27.99 10.61
CA ILE A 61 -21.41 -28.35 12.04
C ILE A 61 -22.82 -28.57 12.59
N SER A 62 -23.80 -27.77 12.16
CA SER A 62 -25.19 -27.91 12.62
C SER A 62 -25.90 -29.16 12.11
N GLY A 63 -25.38 -29.81 11.07
CA GLY A 63 -26.02 -30.95 10.40
C GLY A 63 -27.32 -30.63 9.67
N LYS A 64 -27.80 -29.38 9.72
CA LYS A 64 -29.03 -28.93 9.05
C LYS A 64 -28.68 -28.35 7.68
N PHE A 65 -29.57 -28.52 6.70
CA PHE A 65 -29.43 -27.91 5.37
C PHE A 65 -28.10 -28.20 4.66
N VAL A 66 -27.55 -29.41 4.81
CA VAL A 66 -26.23 -29.80 4.28
C VAL A 66 -26.09 -29.51 2.78
N ILE A 67 -27.16 -29.73 1.99
CA ILE A 67 -27.18 -29.42 0.55
C ILE A 67 -26.93 -27.92 0.30
N ILE A 68 -27.57 -27.04 1.08
CA ILE A 68 -27.36 -25.59 1.01
C ILE A 68 -25.91 -25.26 1.39
N GLY A 69 -25.36 -25.92 2.42
CA GLY A 69 -23.95 -25.78 2.80
C GLY A 69 -22.99 -26.15 1.67
N VAL A 70 -23.22 -27.27 0.98
CA VAL A 70 -22.42 -27.69 -0.19
C VAL A 70 -22.53 -26.66 -1.32
N LEU A 71 -23.74 -26.20 -1.66
CA LEU A 71 -23.94 -25.19 -2.71
C LEU A 71 -23.23 -23.87 -2.36
N LEU A 72 -23.30 -23.44 -1.10
CA LEU A 72 -22.64 -22.23 -0.60
C LEU A 72 -21.11 -22.38 -0.66
N LEU A 73 -20.58 -23.57 -0.34
CA LEU A 73 -19.16 -23.89 -0.45
C LEU A 73 -18.70 -23.79 -1.91
N LEU A 74 -19.43 -24.42 -2.83
CA LEU A 74 -19.12 -24.43 -4.26
C LEU A 74 -19.15 -23.01 -4.83
N LEU A 75 -20.18 -22.23 -4.50
CA LEU A 75 -20.27 -20.81 -4.85
C LEU A 75 -19.05 -20.03 -4.34
N THR A 76 -18.65 -20.26 -3.09
CA THR A 76 -17.51 -19.56 -2.50
C THR A 76 -16.19 -19.92 -3.19
N ILE A 77 -15.93 -21.22 -3.39
CA ILE A 77 -14.66 -21.73 -3.93
C ILE A 77 -14.53 -21.47 -5.42
N PHE A 78 -15.56 -21.75 -6.21
CA PHE A 78 -15.47 -21.70 -7.68
C PHE A 78 -15.89 -20.36 -8.27
N ILE A 79 -16.65 -19.54 -7.55
CA ILE A 79 -17.16 -18.26 -8.07
C ILE A 79 -16.57 -17.10 -7.29
N LEU A 80 -16.85 -16.97 -5.99
CA LEU A 80 -16.48 -15.77 -5.22
C LEU A 80 -14.97 -15.59 -5.07
N ILE A 81 -14.23 -16.66 -4.75
CA ILE A 81 -12.77 -16.59 -4.59
C ILE A 81 -12.08 -16.21 -5.93
N PRO A 82 -12.33 -16.91 -7.06
CA PRO A 82 -11.77 -16.53 -8.35
C PRO A 82 -12.19 -15.12 -8.79
N PHE A 83 -13.47 -14.79 -8.69
CA PHE A 83 -13.98 -13.45 -9.00
C PHE A 83 -13.28 -12.38 -8.15
N GLY A 84 -12.96 -12.70 -6.89
CA GLY A 84 -12.19 -11.83 -6.01
C GLY A 84 -10.84 -11.42 -6.56
N PHE A 85 -10.14 -12.26 -7.33
CA PHE A 85 -8.89 -11.82 -7.97
C PHE A 85 -9.13 -10.74 -9.02
N PHE A 86 -10.11 -10.93 -9.89
CA PHE A 86 -10.47 -9.95 -10.92
C PHE A 86 -10.96 -8.65 -10.30
N TYR A 87 -11.82 -8.75 -9.30
CA TYR A 87 -12.34 -7.60 -8.57
C TYR A 87 -11.22 -6.82 -7.89
N ASN A 88 -10.36 -7.49 -7.12
CA ASN A 88 -9.26 -6.82 -6.42
C ASN A 88 -8.26 -6.17 -7.39
N VAL A 89 -7.90 -6.82 -8.49
CA VAL A 89 -7.00 -6.22 -9.50
C VAL A 89 -7.60 -4.95 -10.08
N ARG A 90 -8.90 -4.95 -10.34
CA ARG A 90 -9.59 -3.77 -10.83
C ARG A 90 -9.63 -2.64 -9.81
N GLN A 91 -9.96 -2.92 -8.55
CA GLN A 91 -9.93 -1.90 -7.49
C GLN A 91 -8.54 -1.31 -7.29
N LYS A 92 -7.48 -2.12 -7.41
CA LYS A 92 -6.10 -1.63 -7.37
C LYS A 92 -5.75 -0.76 -8.59
N ALA A 93 -6.27 -1.10 -9.77
CA ALA A 93 -6.12 -0.28 -10.97
C ALA A 93 -6.83 1.09 -10.80
N ASP A 94 -8.07 1.08 -10.29
CA ASP A 94 -8.84 2.29 -9.98
C ASP A 94 -8.05 3.17 -9.00
N GLN A 95 -7.56 2.58 -7.90
CA GLN A 95 -6.74 3.28 -6.93
C GLN A 95 -5.45 3.85 -7.54
N SER A 96 -4.75 3.08 -8.38
CA SER A 96 -3.54 3.56 -9.05
C SER A 96 -3.82 4.75 -9.96
N TRP A 97 -4.95 4.77 -10.67
CA TRP A 97 -5.33 5.92 -11.49
C TRP A 97 -5.60 7.16 -10.66
N MET A 98 -6.33 6.99 -9.55
CA MET A 98 -6.67 8.09 -8.66
C MET A 98 -5.41 8.67 -8.03
N VAL A 99 -4.55 7.82 -7.45
CA VAL A 99 -3.27 8.24 -6.85
C VAL A 99 -2.44 9.04 -7.85
N TYR A 100 -2.32 8.58 -9.11
CA TYR A 100 -1.61 9.31 -10.16
C TYR A 100 -2.19 10.70 -10.42
N ASN A 101 -3.51 10.82 -10.53
CA ASN A 101 -4.13 12.11 -10.81
C ASN A 101 -4.05 13.06 -9.61
N THR A 102 -4.19 12.54 -8.39
CA THR A 102 -4.04 13.32 -7.15
C THR A 102 -2.63 13.88 -7.01
N ILE A 103 -1.57 13.10 -7.29
CA ILE A 103 -0.19 13.62 -7.26
C ILE A 103 0.11 14.60 -8.39
N CYS A 104 -0.67 14.55 -9.47
CA CYS A 104 -0.66 15.55 -10.54
C CYS A 104 -1.51 16.79 -10.23
N GLY A 105 -2.11 16.89 -9.04
CA GLY A 105 -2.94 18.02 -8.62
C GLY A 105 -4.36 18.03 -9.21
N LYS A 106 -4.83 16.89 -9.74
CA LYS A 106 -6.20 16.72 -10.24
C LYS A 106 -7.06 16.03 -9.19
N ASP A 107 -8.30 16.48 -9.07
CA ASP A 107 -9.32 15.84 -8.25
C ASP A 107 -10.16 14.90 -9.15
N ILE A 108 -10.10 13.60 -8.88
CA ILE A 108 -10.81 12.58 -9.68
C ILE A 108 -11.58 11.67 -8.74
N ASN A 109 -12.89 11.60 -8.97
CA ASN A 109 -13.75 10.72 -8.19
C ASN A 109 -13.57 9.24 -8.59
N TYR A 110 -14.09 8.35 -7.75
CA TYR A 110 -14.03 6.91 -7.99
C TYR A 110 -14.71 6.46 -9.30
N ASN A 111 -15.81 7.10 -9.72
CA ASN A 111 -16.53 6.70 -10.93
C ASN A 111 -15.74 6.98 -12.20
N ASP A 112 -15.02 8.09 -12.24
CA ASP A 112 -14.15 8.46 -13.35
C ASP A 112 -12.98 7.49 -13.46
N ALA A 113 -12.36 7.13 -12.33
CA ALA A 113 -11.34 6.09 -12.30
C ALA A 113 -11.89 4.74 -12.77
N HIS A 114 -13.08 4.38 -12.31
CA HIS A 114 -13.72 3.13 -12.68
C HIS A 114 -14.10 3.06 -14.16
N ASN A 115 -14.47 4.20 -14.77
CA ASN A 115 -14.76 4.30 -16.19
C ASN A 115 -13.48 4.24 -17.02
N HIS A 116 -12.40 4.89 -16.56
CA HIS A 116 -11.09 4.78 -17.19
C HIS A 116 -10.59 3.33 -17.20
N THR A 117 -10.64 2.60 -16.08
CA THR A 117 -10.15 1.21 -16.06
C THR A 117 -11.04 0.21 -16.82
N LYS A 118 -12.30 0.57 -17.15
CA LYS A 118 -13.15 -0.27 -18.03
C LYS A 118 -12.56 -0.43 -19.42
N THR A 119 -11.90 0.61 -19.95
CA THR A 119 -11.27 0.54 -21.28
C THR A 119 -10.15 -0.50 -21.28
N GLU A 120 -9.45 -0.64 -20.15
CA GLU A 120 -8.33 -1.57 -19.95
C GLU A 120 -8.73 -2.95 -19.39
N LYS A 121 -10.03 -3.30 -19.40
CA LYS A 121 -10.55 -4.54 -18.79
C LYS A 121 -9.83 -5.81 -19.26
N GLY A 122 -9.42 -5.87 -20.53
CA GLY A 122 -8.74 -7.02 -21.10
C GLY A 122 -7.35 -7.24 -20.48
N LYS A 123 -6.55 -6.16 -20.41
CA LYS A 123 -5.22 -6.18 -19.80
C LYS A 123 -5.31 -6.52 -18.31
N LEU A 124 -6.26 -5.91 -17.58
CA LEU A 124 -6.49 -6.17 -16.16
C LEU A 124 -6.91 -7.63 -15.89
N ARG A 125 -7.70 -8.26 -16.77
CA ARG A 125 -8.04 -9.68 -16.65
C ARG A 125 -6.83 -10.58 -16.79
N ILE A 126 -5.93 -10.30 -17.72
CA ILE A 126 -4.68 -11.07 -17.88
C ILE A 126 -3.84 -10.95 -16.60
N ILE A 127 -3.70 -9.74 -16.04
CA ILE A 127 -3.01 -9.52 -14.76
C ILE A 127 -3.65 -10.36 -13.64
N ALA A 128 -4.98 -10.40 -13.55
CA ALA A 128 -5.69 -11.19 -12.56
C ALA A 128 -5.47 -12.70 -12.74
N PHE A 129 -5.52 -13.21 -13.98
CA PHE A 129 -5.21 -14.61 -14.28
C PHE A 129 -3.79 -14.99 -13.88
N VAL A 130 -2.81 -14.16 -14.20
CA VAL A 130 -1.44 -14.44 -13.81
C VAL A 130 -1.32 -14.36 -12.28
N ASN A 131 -1.97 -13.42 -11.59
CA ASN A 131 -2.00 -13.40 -10.12
C ASN A 131 -2.57 -14.69 -9.50
N ILE A 132 -3.61 -15.26 -10.10
CA ILE A 132 -4.15 -16.57 -9.71
C ILE A 132 -3.06 -17.64 -9.86
N LEU A 133 -2.49 -17.80 -11.07
CA LEU A 133 -1.44 -18.78 -11.35
C LEU A 133 -0.24 -18.65 -10.41
N MET A 134 0.19 -17.42 -10.14
CA MET A 134 1.35 -17.12 -9.31
C MET A 134 1.09 -17.47 -7.84
N LYS A 135 -0.14 -17.26 -7.33
CA LYS A 135 -0.51 -17.68 -5.98
C LYS A 135 -0.46 -19.21 -5.81
N TYR A 136 -0.93 -19.97 -6.79
CA TYR A 136 -0.90 -21.43 -6.73
C TYR A 136 0.50 -22.02 -6.93
N THR A 137 1.34 -21.34 -7.72
CA THR A 137 2.67 -21.86 -8.08
C THR A 137 3.73 -21.60 -7.02
N LYS A 138 3.62 -20.51 -6.24
CA LYS A 138 4.49 -20.24 -5.07
C LYS A 138 4.35 -21.31 -3.96
N ASN A 139 3.24 -22.03 -3.90
CA ASN A 139 2.99 -23.09 -2.91
C ASN A 139 3.53 -24.48 -3.29
N GLN A 140 4.04 -24.66 -4.52
CA GLN A 140 4.64 -25.92 -4.97
C GLN A 140 6.17 -25.76 -5.06
N LYS A 141 6.87 -25.99 -3.94
CA LYS A 141 8.34 -25.95 -3.85
C LYS A 141 9.05 -27.27 -4.17
N GLY A 142 8.33 -28.31 -4.59
CA GLY A 142 8.91 -29.62 -4.93
C GLY A 142 8.62 -30.03 -6.37
N ASN A 143 9.67 -30.30 -7.14
CA ASN A 143 9.67 -30.92 -8.48
C ASN A 143 8.72 -30.33 -9.53
N LYS A 144 9.20 -29.33 -10.28
CA LYS A 144 8.57 -28.93 -11.54
C LYS A 144 9.52 -29.23 -12.70
N LYS A 145 9.30 -30.36 -13.38
CA LYS A 145 9.88 -30.66 -14.70
C LYS A 145 8.84 -30.27 -15.77
N GLY A 146 9.20 -29.37 -16.70
CA GLY A 146 8.36 -29.00 -17.86
C GLY A 146 8.50 -27.55 -18.33
N ILE A 147 8.03 -27.25 -19.54
CA ILE A 147 8.04 -25.88 -20.14
C ILE A 147 7.23 -24.89 -19.29
N MET A 148 6.13 -25.34 -18.69
CA MET A 148 5.35 -24.56 -17.73
C MET A 148 6.17 -24.21 -16.48
N ALA A 149 7.07 -25.10 -16.05
CA ALA A 149 7.98 -24.84 -14.92
C ALA A 149 9.01 -23.76 -15.26
N LEU A 150 9.58 -23.79 -16.47
CA LEU A 150 10.52 -22.79 -16.95
C LEU A 150 9.83 -21.43 -17.14
N PHE A 151 8.64 -21.40 -17.75
CA PHE A 151 7.85 -20.18 -17.89
C PHE A 151 7.44 -19.60 -16.53
N LEU A 152 6.99 -20.43 -15.59
CA LEU A 152 6.63 -19.99 -14.24
C LEU A 152 7.85 -19.64 -13.37
N SER A 153 9.01 -20.26 -13.59
CA SER A 153 10.26 -19.89 -12.93
C SER A 153 10.75 -18.52 -13.43
N PHE A 154 10.70 -18.31 -14.74
CA PHE A 154 10.97 -17.03 -15.39
C PHE A 154 10.01 -15.94 -14.90
N LEU A 155 8.71 -16.24 -14.85
CA LEU A 155 7.73 -15.32 -14.29
C LEU A 155 7.93 -15.12 -12.79
N ASN A 156 8.21 -16.13 -11.97
CA ASN A 156 8.39 -15.95 -10.51
C ASN A 156 9.40 -14.88 -10.15
N GLU A 157 10.53 -14.82 -10.86
CA GLU A 157 11.58 -13.85 -10.58
C GLU A 157 11.18 -12.41 -10.97
N VAL A 158 10.48 -12.26 -12.11
CA VAL A 158 10.09 -10.94 -12.63
C VAL A 158 8.71 -10.53 -12.14
N TRP A 159 7.86 -11.45 -11.70
CA TRP A 159 6.45 -11.22 -11.35
C TRP A 159 6.28 -10.47 -10.05
N ASP A 160 7.15 -10.70 -9.07
CA ASP A 160 7.08 -9.93 -7.82
C ASP A 160 7.31 -8.44 -8.08
N LEU A 161 8.18 -8.13 -9.06
CA LEU A 161 8.41 -6.80 -9.57
C LEU A 161 7.25 -6.34 -10.48
N LEU A 162 6.93 -7.10 -11.53
CA LEU A 162 5.86 -6.80 -12.49
C LEU A 162 4.51 -6.58 -11.82
N SER A 163 4.10 -7.42 -10.88
CA SER A 163 2.77 -7.35 -10.24
C SER A 163 2.47 -6.01 -9.59
N HIS A 164 3.52 -5.30 -9.14
CA HIS A 164 3.40 -4.01 -8.48
C HIS A 164 3.54 -2.80 -9.44
N TYR A 165 4.36 -2.92 -10.49
CA TYR A 165 4.62 -1.86 -11.47
C TYR A 165 3.70 -1.87 -12.69
N MET A 166 3.17 -3.03 -13.02
CA MET A 166 2.36 -3.23 -14.21
C MET A 166 0.98 -2.59 -14.09
N LEU A 167 0.44 -2.47 -12.87
CA LEU A 167 -0.81 -1.75 -12.65
C LEU A 167 -0.70 -0.26 -13.03
N PRO A 168 0.23 0.52 -12.44
CA PRO A 168 0.42 1.90 -12.86
C PRO A 168 0.82 2.01 -14.33
N ALA A 169 1.68 1.14 -14.85
CA ALA A 169 2.06 1.17 -16.27
C ALA A 169 0.86 0.95 -17.22
N VAL A 170 -0.01 -0.02 -16.94
CA VAL A 170 -1.21 -0.29 -17.76
C VAL A 170 -2.21 0.85 -17.67
N VAL A 171 -2.41 1.41 -16.48
CA VAL A 171 -3.50 2.36 -16.26
C VAL A 171 -3.08 3.80 -16.59
N ILE A 172 -1.81 4.15 -16.41
CA ILE A 172 -1.29 5.50 -16.67
C ILE A 172 -0.78 5.64 -18.11
N GLU A 173 0.01 4.68 -18.60
CA GLU A 173 0.59 4.74 -19.95
C GLU A 173 -0.27 4.06 -21.01
N GLN A 174 -1.26 3.25 -20.62
CA GLN A 174 -2.06 2.41 -21.53
C GLN A 174 -1.22 1.49 -22.43
N LYS A 175 0.05 1.26 -22.07
CA LYS A 175 0.98 0.42 -22.82
C LYS A 175 0.49 -1.03 -22.88
N PRO A 176 0.78 -1.76 -23.97
CA PRO A 176 0.52 -3.20 -24.02
C PRO A 176 1.47 -3.94 -23.07
N LEU A 177 0.98 -5.02 -22.46
CA LEU A 177 1.73 -5.81 -21.47
C LEU A 177 3.10 -6.31 -22.00
N LYS A 178 3.20 -6.53 -23.32
CA LYS A 178 4.43 -7.01 -23.98
C LYS A 178 5.56 -5.97 -23.94
N GLU A 179 5.24 -4.68 -23.93
CA GLU A 179 6.20 -3.58 -23.89
C GLU A 179 6.58 -3.21 -22.45
N ILE A 180 5.64 -3.39 -21.50
CA ILE A 180 5.84 -3.10 -20.08
C ILE A 180 6.89 -4.05 -19.45
N ILE A 181 6.93 -5.31 -19.88
CA ILE A 181 7.83 -6.32 -19.31
C ILE A 181 9.33 -5.99 -19.55
N PRO A 182 9.78 -5.70 -20.78
CA PRO A 182 11.16 -5.27 -21.03
C PRO A 182 11.55 -3.98 -20.31
N GLU A 183 10.66 -3.00 -20.23
CA GLU A 183 10.91 -1.71 -19.60
C GLU A 183 11.06 -1.85 -18.08
N ILE A 184 10.23 -2.67 -17.43
CA ILE A 184 10.40 -2.98 -16.00
C ILE A 184 11.71 -3.73 -15.74
N LYS A 185 12.16 -4.57 -16.67
CA LYS A 185 13.45 -5.28 -16.57
C LYS A 185 14.64 -4.30 -16.64
N SER A 186 14.57 -3.29 -17.51
CA SER A 186 15.62 -2.26 -17.56
C SER A 186 15.59 -1.37 -16.31
N LEU A 187 14.41 -1.07 -15.76
CA LEU A 187 14.28 -0.35 -14.49
C LEU A 187 14.95 -1.11 -13.33
N LYS A 188 14.77 -2.43 -13.20
CA LYS A 188 15.48 -3.22 -12.17
C LYS A 188 16.99 -3.03 -12.21
N THR A 189 17.55 -2.85 -13.41
CA THR A 189 18.99 -2.78 -13.65
C THR A 189 19.56 -1.38 -13.41
N ASN A 190 18.73 -0.34 -13.58
CA ASN A 190 19.15 1.06 -13.56
C ASN A 190 18.69 1.84 -12.32
N VAL A 191 17.82 1.27 -11.49
CA VAL A 191 17.33 1.94 -10.28
C VAL A 191 18.34 1.77 -9.13
N PRO A 192 18.71 2.85 -8.42
CA PRO A 192 19.68 2.82 -7.34
C PRO A 192 19.41 1.71 -6.31
N ALA A 193 20.46 1.06 -5.80
CA ALA A 193 20.37 -0.04 -4.83
C ALA A 193 19.56 0.31 -3.56
N THR A 194 19.55 1.59 -3.17
CA THR A 194 18.76 2.14 -2.06
C THR A 194 17.27 2.09 -2.30
N LEU A 195 16.83 2.37 -3.54
CA LEU A 195 15.47 2.16 -3.97
C LEU A 195 15.20 0.67 -4.16
N ALA A 196 16.13 -0.09 -4.77
CA ALA A 196 16.09 -1.54 -4.97
C ALA A 196 15.89 -2.37 -3.67
N GLY A 197 16.40 -1.90 -2.53
CA GLY A 197 16.07 -2.45 -1.20
C GLY A 197 14.59 -2.30 -0.81
N VAL A 198 13.93 -1.27 -1.34
CA VAL A 198 12.46 -1.07 -1.30
C VAL A 198 11.74 -1.80 -2.43
N PHE A 199 12.42 -2.34 -3.45
CA PHE A 199 11.79 -3.28 -4.40
C PHE A 199 11.61 -4.67 -3.78
N GLY A 200 12.27 -4.97 -2.66
CA GLY A 200 12.06 -6.15 -1.84
C GLY A 200 10.92 -6.02 -0.82
N ILE A 201 9.71 -5.57 -1.22
CA ILE A 201 8.51 -5.41 -0.34
C ILE A 201 7.90 -6.75 0.12
N ASP A 202 8.74 -7.76 0.25
CA ASP A 202 8.50 -8.93 1.09
C ASP A 202 8.56 -8.56 2.59
N PHE A 203 8.95 -7.32 2.87
CA PHE A 203 8.97 -6.71 4.18
C PHE A 203 7.58 -6.61 4.83
N VAL A 204 6.63 -5.95 4.18
CA VAL A 204 5.31 -5.64 4.78
C VAL A 204 4.52 -6.91 5.03
N GLY A 205 4.63 -7.94 4.18
CA GLY A 205 3.87 -9.18 4.34
C GLY A 205 4.42 -10.14 5.37
N ASN A 206 5.75 -10.37 5.38
CA ASN A 206 6.36 -11.37 6.27
C ASN A 206 6.48 -10.88 7.71
N VAL A 207 6.79 -9.60 7.92
CA VAL A 207 6.95 -9.04 9.28
C VAL A 207 5.61 -8.98 10.00
N THR A 208 4.58 -8.52 9.30
CA THR A 208 3.24 -8.42 9.85
C THR A 208 2.62 -9.81 9.99
N GLY A 209 2.88 -10.72 9.03
CA GLY A 209 2.45 -12.11 9.12
C GLY A 209 2.97 -12.81 10.39
N TRP A 210 4.22 -12.57 10.77
CA TRP A 210 4.78 -13.09 12.02
C TRP A 210 4.14 -12.45 13.27
N LEU A 211 4.00 -11.13 13.29
CA LEU A 211 3.44 -10.41 14.44
C LEU A 211 1.98 -10.78 14.68
N PHE A 212 1.15 -10.72 13.64
CA PHE A 212 -0.25 -11.13 13.72
C PHE A 212 -0.39 -12.63 13.92
N GLY A 213 0.49 -13.45 13.31
CA GLY A 213 0.50 -14.90 13.50
C GLY A 213 0.71 -15.29 14.96
N GLY A 214 1.66 -14.65 15.66
CA GLY A 214 1.88 -14.87 17.09
C GLY A 214 0.67 -14.46 17.94
N ILE A 215 0.12 -13.26 17.70
CA ILE A 215 -1.09 -12.79 18.41
C ILE A 215 -2.25 -13.76 18.19
N PHE A 216 -2.51 -14.15 16.94
CA PHE A 216 -3.59 -15.07 16.60
C PHE A 216 -3.39 -16.46 17.19
N PHE A 217 -2.15 -16.94 17.27
CA PHE A 217 -1.83 -18.22 17.91
C PHE A 217 -2.16 -18.18 19.41
N VAL A 218 -1.71 -17.14 20.13
CA VAL A 218 -2.04 -16.97 21.56
C VAL A 218 -3.54 -16.82 21.77
N SER A 219 -4.21 -16.02 20.93
CA SER A 219 -5.67 -15.87 20.93
C SER A 219 -6.39 -17.21 20.74
N LEU A 220 -5.91 -18.08 19.85
CA LEU A 220 -6.47 -19.41 19.63
C LEU A 220 -6.29 -20.30 20.87
N LEU A 221 -5.11 -20.28 21.50
CA LEU A 221 -4.88 -21.03 22.75
C LEU A 221 -5.81 -20.59 23.88
N ILE A 222 -5.98 -19.28 24.07
CA ILE A 222 -6.93 -18.73 25.05
C ILE A 222 -8.35 -19.22 24.74
N SER A 223 -8.73 -19.20 23.46
CA SER A 223 -10.05 -19.66 23.02
C SER A 223 -10.30 -21.16 23.28
N VAL A 224 -9.30 -22.01 23.07
CA VAL A 224 -9.36 -23.43 23.44
C VAL A 224 -9.52 -23.60 24.95
N GLY A 225 -8.77 -22.82 25.75
CA GLY A 225 -8.91 -22.82 27.22
C GLY A 225 -10.32 -22.43 27.68
N ILE A 226 -10.89 -21.37 27.08
CA ILE A 226 -12.30 -20.99 27.32
C ILE A 226 -13.24 -22.12 26.90
N GLY A 227 -13.00 -22.75 25.75
CA GLY A 227 -13.78 -23.90 25.27
C GLY A 227 -13.75 -25.08 26.23
N TYR A 228 -12.59 -25.37 26.82
CA TYR A 228 -12.45 -26.42 27.85
C TYR A 228 -13.28 -26.08 29.10
N LEU A 229 -13.20 -24.86 29.61
CA LEU A 229 -14.01 -24.43 30.76
C LEU A 229 -15.51 -24.52 30.47
N ILE A 230 -15.97 -24.08 29.29
CA ILE A 230 -17.39 -24.15 28.90
C ILE A 230 -17.88 -25.60 28.82
N SER A 231 -17.02 -26.53 28.38
CA SER A 231 -17.39 -27.94 28.27
C SER A 231 -17.76 -28.60 29.60
N MET A 232 -17.36 -28.01 30.73
CA MET A 232 -17.75 -28.48 32.06
C MET A 232 -19.22 -28.15 32.40
N PHE A 233 -19.85 -27.21 31.69
CA PHE A 233 -21.20 -26.70 32.00
C PHE A 233 -22.25 -27.05 30.93
N THR A 234 -21.85 -27.46 29.73
CA THR A 234 -22.78 -27.80 28.64
C THR A 234 -22.20 -28.88 27.75
N GLU A 235 -23.04 -29.80 27.29
CA GLU A 235 -22.66 -30.83 26.30
C GLU A 235 -23.04 -30.42 24.86
N ALA A 236 -23.94 -29.45 24.70
CA ALA A 236 -24.56 -29.12 23.40
C ALA A 236 -23.58 -28.65 22.33
N THR A 237 -22.40 -28.16 22.75
CA THR A 237 -21.39 -27.59 21.86
C THR A 237 -20.02 -28.27 22.02
N VAL A 238 -19.97 -29.42 22.67
CA VAL A 238 -18.72 -30.09 23.04
C VAL A 238 -18.30 -31.09 21.97
N ILE A 239 -17.02 -31.08 21.66
CA ILE A 239 -16.37 -32.11 20.84
C ILE A 239 -15.31 -32.78 21.72
N THR A 240 -15.32 -34.11 21.71
CA THR A 240 -14.35 -34.93 22.42
C THR A 240 -13.35 -35.50 21.43
N ILE A 241 -12.06 -35.19 21.63
CA ILE A 241 -10.95 -35.73 20.85
C ILE A 241 -10.03 -36.50 21.81
N GLY A 242 -10.07 -37.82 21.74
CA GLY A 242 -9.38 -38.68 22.70
C GLY A 242 -9.93 -38.47 24.12
N SER A 243 -9.07 -38.11 25.07
CA SER A 243 -9.45 -37.79 26.45
C SER A 243 -9.73 -36.30 26.72
N PHE A 244 -9.73 -35.47 25.68
CA PHE A 244 -9.91 -34.03 25.81
C PHE A 244 -11.24 -33.57 25.22
N SER A 245 -12.10 -32.99 26.06
CA SER A 245 -13.38 -32.42 25.68
C SER A 245 -13.32 -30.90 25.72
N PHE A 246 -13.78 -30.22 24.67
CA PHE A 246 -13.88 -28.76 24.66
C PHE A 246 -15.05 -28.29 23.81
N SER A 247 -15.60 -27.11 24.13
CA SER A 247 -16.61 -26.45 23.30
C SER A 247 -15.98 -25.87 22.03
N TRP A 248 -16.54 -26.19 20.86
CA TRP A 248 -16.04 -25.69 19.58
C TRP A 248 -16.42 -24.22 19.32
N VAL A 249 -17.42 -23.69 20.02
CA VAL A 249 -18.00 -22.36 19.76
C VAL A 249 -16.99 -21.22 19.99
N PRO A 250 -16.27 -21.13 21.13
CA PRO A 250 -15.26 -20.10 21.32
C PRO A 250 -14.17 -20.15 20.24
N VAL A 251 -13.74 -21.36 19.86
CA VAL A 251 -12.69 -21.56 18.86
C VAL A 251 -13.16 -21.07 17.50
N PHE A 252 -14.40 -21.41 17.12
CA PHE A 252 -15.01 -20.95 15.88
C PHE A 252 -15.14 -19.42 15.83
N ILE A 253 -15.64 -18.79 16.90
CA ILE A 253 -15.77 -17.33 17.01
C ILE A 253 -14.40 -16.67 16.87
N MET A 254 -13.38 -17.20 17.58
CA MET A 254 -12.03 -16.66 17.52
C MET A 254 -11.45 -16.77 16.10
N LEU A 255 -11.57 -17.93 15.46
CA LEU A 255 -11.13 -18.11 14.07
C LEU A 255 -11.84 -17.14 13.11
N PHE A 256 -13.14 -16.92 13.29
CA PHE A 256 -13.92 -15.98 12.49
C PHE A 256 -13.42 -14.53 12.65
N LEU A 257 -13.23 -14.07 13.89
CA LEU A 257 -12.70 -12.74 14.19
C LEU A 257 -11.28 -12.54 13.64
N VAL A 258 -10.42 -13.54 13.83
CA VAL A 258 -9.06 -13.55 13.29
C VAL A 258 -9.09 -13.42 11.76
N SER A 259 -9.96 -14.17 11.08
CA SER A 259 -10.12 -14.10 9.63
C SER A 259 -10.61 -12.73 9.16
N ILE A 260 -11.55 -12.11 9.87
CA ILE A 260 -12.01 -10.74 9.58
C ILE A 260 -10.84 -9.75 9.70
N ILE A 261 -10.14 -9.75 10.84
CA ILE A 261 -9.05 -8.81 11.11
C ILE A 261 -7.93 -9.00 10.08
N ALA A 262 -7.52 -10.26 9.82
CA ALA A 262 -6.51 -10.59 8.83
C ALA A 262 -6.94 -10.17 7.41
N GLY A 263 -8.20 -10.37 7.06
CA GLY A 263 -8.78 -9.97 5.77
C GLY A 263 -8.71 -8.45 5.57
N VAL A 264 -9.21 -7.67 6.53
CA VAL A 264 -9.17 -6.20 6.52
C VAL A 264 -7.73 -5.71 6.42
N TYR A 265 -6.87 -6.21 7.30
CA TYR A 265 -5.47 -5.79 7.36
C TYR A 265 -4.73 -6.05 6.05
N LYS A 266 -4.93 -7.24 5.45
CA LYS A 266 -4.36 -7.59 4.16
C LYS A 266 -4.77 -6.61 3.05
N LYS A 267 -6.03 -6.16 3.03
CA LYS A 267 -6.51 -5.19 2.02
C LYS A 267 -5.91 -3.80 2.20
N ILE A 268 -5.72 -3.37 3.44
CA ILE A 268 -5.01 -2.13 3.75
C ILE A 268 -3.56 -2.20 3.26
N LEU A 269 -2.87 -3.31 3.53
CA LEU A 269 -1.49 -3.50 3.06
C LEU A 269 -1.39 -3.53 1.54
N GLU A 270 -2.31 -4.23 0.86
CA GLU A 270 -2.37 -4.26 -0.60
C GLU A 270 -2.58 -2.85 -1.17
N SER A 271 -3.45 -2.03 -0.57
CA SER A 271 -3.67 -0.64 -0.94
C SER A 271 -2.41 0.22 -0.77
N ILE A 272 -1.73 0.12 0.37
CA ILE A 272 -0.50 0.87 0.64
C ILE A 272 0.57 0.56 -0.40
N LYS A 273 0.72 -0.72 -0.76
CA LYS A 273 1.64 -1.12 -1.83
C LYS A 273 1.28 -0.45 -3.14
N VAL A 274 0.00 -0.46 -3.53
CA VAL A 274 -0.44 0.20 -4.76
C VAL A 274 -0.09 1.69 -4.73
N ILE A 275 -0.44 2.41 -3.66
CA ILE A 275 -0.12 3.84 -3.51
C ILE A 275 1.38 4.08 -3.65
N TYR A 276 2.20 3.33 -2.91
CA TYR A 276 3.66 3.44 -2.94
C TYR A 276 4.22 3.24 -4.35
N PHE A 277 3.84 2.15 -5.02
CA PHE A 277 4.35 1.82 -6.33
C PHE A 277 3.84 2.75 -7.42
N THR A 278 2.62 3.28 -7.31
CA THR A 278 2.11 4.30 -8.24
C THR A 278 2.87 5.61 -8.11
N ILE A 279 3.11 6.09 -6.89
CA ILE A 279 3.93 7.30 -6.66
C ILE A 279 5.31 7.07 -7.26
N PHE A 280 5.95 5.96 -6.88
CA PHE A 280 7.30 5.65 -7.30
C PHE A 280 7.41 5.55 -8.84
N TYR A 281 6.47 4.85 -9.48
CA TYR A 281 6.41 4.76 -10.94
C TYR A 281 6.28 6.14 -11.59
N THR A 282 5.39 6.98 -11.06
CA THR A 282 5.16 8.33 -11.60
C THR A 282 6.38 9.22 -11.41
N SER A 283 7.09 9.11 -10.28
CA SER A 283 8.31 9.86 -10.02
C SER A 283 9.45 9.51 -10.99
N ILE A 284 9.48 8.29 -11.52
CA ILE A 284 10.46 7.89 -12.54
C ILE A 284 10.00 8.26 -13.95
N MET A 285 8.76 7.91 -14.30
CA MET A 285 8.29 7.97 -15.70
C MET A 285 7.67 9.30 -16.08
N ARG A 286 7.08 10.02 -15.12
CA ARG A 286 6.39 11.30 -15.34
C ARG A 286 6.73 12.35 -14.26
N PRO A 287 8.03 12.61 -13.98
CA PRO A 287 8.44 13.53 -12.91
C PRO A 287 7.91 14.96 -13.12
N MET A 288 7.75 15.38 -14.37
CA MET A 288 7.26 16.71 -14.74
C MET A 288 5.76 16.90 -14.52
N ASN A 289 4.99 15.81 -14.41
CA ASN A 289 3.55 15.89 -14.18
C ASN A 289 3.19 16.00 -12.69
N ILE A 290 4.15 15.75 -11.79
CA ILE A 290 3.93 15.86 -10.34
C ILE A 290 3.82 17.33 -9.95
N SER A 291 2.80 17.68 -9.18
CA SER A 291 2.62 19.06 -8.70
C SER A 291 3.82 19.51 -7.88
N GLN A 292 4.21 20.78 -8.02
CA GLN A 292 5.40 21.32 -7.33
C GLN A 292 5.27 21.23 -5.81
N GLU A 293 4.05 21.45 -5.28
CA GLU A 293 3.74 21.36 -3.86
C GLU A 293 3.98 19.96 -3.29
N LEU A 294 3.61 18.90 -4.03
CA LEU A 294 3.73 17.52 -3.55
C LEU A 294 5.10 16.90 -3.82
N ARG A 295 5.92 17.47 -4.71
CA ARG A 295 7.21 16.89 -5.13
C ARG A 295 8.16 16.67 -3.93
N GLY A 296 8.24 17.62 -3.01
CA GLY A 296 9.06 17.50 -1.80
C GLY A 296 8.54 16.42 -0.84
N GLU A 297 7.23 16.41 -0.58
CA GLU A 297 6.56 15.42 0.29
C GLU A 297 6.73 13.99 -0.26
N LEU A 298 6.54 13.81 -1.57
CA LEU A 298 6.65 12.51 -2.24
C LEU A 298 8.09 12.01 -2.26
N THR A 299 9.08 12.89 -2.44
CA THR A 299 10.50 12.51 -2.39
C THR A 299 10.86 11.99 -1.00
N ASN A 300 10.45 12.70 0.06
CA ASN A 300 10.69 12.27 1.44
C ASN A 300 9.98 10.95 1.78
N TYR A 301 8.77 10.77 1.27
CA TYR A 301 8.01 9.53 1.40
C TYR A 301 8.68 8.34 0.71
N LEU A 302 9.15 8.52 -0.53
CA LEU A 302 9.83 7.47 -1.29
C LEU A 302 11.16 7.06 -0.65
N LEU A 303 11.89 8.02 -0.09
CA LEU A 303 13.15 7.79 0.62
C LEU A 303 12.96 7.26 2.05
N MET A 304 11.71 7.14 2.52
CA MET A 304 11.37 6.74 3.89
C MET A 304 12.06 7.61 4.95
N GLN A 305 12.35 8.85 4.60
CA GLN A 305 12.93 9.82 5.52
C GLN A 305 11.79 10.38 6.38
N LYS A 306 12.07 10.60 7.68
CA LYS A 306 11.17 11.42 8.52
C LYS A 306 11.17 12.83 7.91
N SER A 307 10.27 13.11 6.99
CA SER A 307 9.74 14.46 6.89
C SER A 307 8.86 14.64 8.11
N ASP A 308 9.06 15.74 8.82
CA ASP A 308 8.08 16.23 9.77
C ASP A 308 6.81 16.59 8.99
N PHE A 309 5.97 15.59 8.70
CA PHE A 309 4.67 15.74 8.05
C PHE A 309 3.71 16.64 8.86
N ALA A 310 4.12 17.08 10.05
CA ALA A 310 3.42 18.01 10.93
C ALA A 310 4.01 19.42 10.95
N LEU A 311 5.06 19.71 10.20
CA LEU A 311 5.72 21.03 10.20
C LEU A 311 5.97 21.50 8.76
N HIS A 312 4.89 21.92 8.10
CA HIS A 312 4.96 23.33 7.70
C HIS A 312 4.95 24.11 9.01
N GLN A 313 6.14 24.36 9.59
CA GLN A 313 6.25 25.50 10.49
C GLN A 313 5.72 26.63 9.65
N LYS A 314 4.51 27.12 9.98
CA LYS A 314 4.13 28.47 9.56
C LYS A 314 5.37 29.30 9.89
N PRO A 315 6.00 29.96 8.91
CA PRO A 315 7.20 30.72 9.19
C PRO A 315 6.89 31.55 10.41
N THR A 316 7.75 31.48 11.42
CA THR A 316 7.55 32.24 12.65
C THR A 316 7.24 33.69 12.27
N PRO A 317 6.48 34.46 13.07
CA PRO A 317 6.20 35.86 12.73
C PRO A 317 7.45 36.64 12.32
N ASN A 318 8.60 36.27 12.89
CA ASN A 318 9.90 36.78 12.50
C ASN A 318 10.38 36.31 11.11
N GLN A 319 10.29 35.03 10.78
CA GLN A 319 10.60 34.54 9.42
C GLN A 319 9.68 35.16 8.35
N GLN A 320 8.38 35.29 8.61
CA GLN A 320 7.44 35.97 7.70
C GLN A 320 7.81 37.46 7.49
N TYR A 321 8.27 38.11 8.55
CA TYR A 321 8.73 39.49 8.51
C TYR A 321 10.02 39.62 7.68
N ILE A 322 11.00 38.75 7.91
CA ILE A 322 12.26 38.71 7.15
C ILE A 322 12.01 38.38 5.66
N ASP A 323 11.10 37.47 5.34
CA ASP A 323 10.75 37.14 3.95
C ASP A 323 10.06 38.31 3.23
N LYS A 324 9.16 39.03 3.91
CA LYS A 324 8.55 40.26 3.38
C LYS A 324 9.60 41.35 3.14
N LEU A 325 10.52 41.52 4.09
CA LEU A 325 11.62 42.49 3.97
C LEU A 325 12.56 42.10 2.82
N SER A 326 12.83 40.80 2.65
CA SER A 326 13.68 40.28 1.57
C SER A 326 13.06 40.55 0.19
N ASN A 327 11.75 40.34 0.05
CA ASN A 327 11.04 40.66 -1.19
C ASN A 327 11.02 42.16 -1.49
N TYR A 328 10.87 42.99 -0.46
CA TYR A 328 10.97 44.44 -0.59
C TYR A 328 12.36 44.87 -1.05
N ILE A 329 13.43 44.32 -0.46
CA ILE A 329 14.81 44.61 -0.87
C ILE A 329 15.07 44.20 -2.33
N ARG A 330 14.63 43.02 -2.76
CA ARG A 330 14.73 42.57 -4.16
C ARG A 330 14.05 43.54 -5.14
N GLN A 331 12.91 44.11 -4.76
CA GLN A 331 12.21 45.09 -5.60
C GLN A 331 13.06 46.36 -5.82
N TYR A 332 13.78 46.81 -4.79
CA TYR A 332 14.68 47.97 -4.90
C TYR A 332 15.99 47.62 -5.64
N GLU A 333 16.56 46.44 -5.44
CA GLU A 333 17.72 45.98 -6.24
C GLU A 333 17.36 45.92 -7.72
N ASN A 334 16.20 45.36 -8.06
CA ASN A 334 15.69 45.33 -9.44
C ASN A 334 15.38 46.72 -10.01
N SER A 335 15.20 47.73 -9.15
CA SER A 335 15.01 49.14 -9.57
C SER A 335 16.35 49.89 -9.70
N GLY A 336 17.49 49.21 -9.51
CA GLY A 336 18.83 49.78 -9.72
C GLY A 336 19.48 50.39 -8.49
N TYR A 337 18.92 50.20 -7.29
CA TYR A 337 19.52 50.68 -6.04
C TYR A 337 20.62 49.73 -5.54
N SER A 338 21.74 50.29 -5.08
CA SER A 338 22.82 49.49 -4.48
C SER A 338 22.46 48.98 -3.09
N GLU A 339 23.04 47.84 -2.69
CA GLU A 339 22.83 47.22 -1.37
C GLU A 339 23.07 48.23 -0.21
N GLN A 340 24.08 49.10 -0.34
CA GLN A 340 24.38 50.13 0.67
C GLN A 340 23.30 51.22 0.77
N GLN A 341 22.74 51.65 -0.36
CA GLN A 341 21.64 52.62 -0.39
C GLN A 341 20.37 52.05 0.22
N ILE A 342 20.08 50.77 -0.05
CA ILE A 342 18.92 50.07 0.52
C ILE A 342 19.07 49.90 2.04
N LYS A 343 20.27 49.54 2.52
CA LYS A 343 20.58 49.46 3.96
C LYS A 343 20.36 50.79 4.67
N GLN A 344 20.90 51.88 4.14
CA GLN A 344 20.76 53.22 4.72
C GLN A 344 19.29 53.68 4.72
N PHE A 345 18.56 53.43 3.63
CA PHE A 345 17.14 53.74 3.53
C PHE A 345 16.31 52.98 4.58
N LEU A 346 16.48 51.66 4.68
CA LEU A 346 15.76 50.84 5.65
C LEU A 346 16.11 51.20 7.10
N ALA A 347 17.39 51.49 7.40
CA ALA A 347 17.81 51.98 8.72
C ALA A 347 17.13 53.31 9.07
N SER A 348 17.05 54.26 8.12
CA SER A 348 16.34 55.54 8.32
C SER A 348 14.83 55.39 8.52
N LYS A 349 14.25 54.27 8.08
CA LYS A 349 12.83 53.92 8.27
C LYS A 349 12.57 53.15 9.58
N GLY A 350 13.60 52.95 10.40
CA GLY A 350 13.50 52.35 11.73
C GLY A 350 13.61 50.82 11.75
N TYR A 351 14.04 50.19 10.65
CA TYR A 351 14.31 48.74 10.63
C TYR A 351 15.63 48.45 11.34
N SER A 352 15.70 47.35 12.10
CA SER A 352 16.92 46.99 12.82
C SER A 352 18.00 46.49 11.85
N GLU A 353 19.26 46.86 12.09
CA GLU A 353 20.38 46.40 11.24
C GLU A 353 20.51 44.88 11.20
N ARG A 354 20.13 44.20 12.28
CA ARG A 354 20.13 42.74 12.37
C ARG A 354 19.13 42.13 11.39
N ASP A 355 17.93 42.71 11.29
CA ASP A 355 16.87 42.21 10.41
C ASP A 355 17.17 42.52 8.94
N ILE A 356 17.71 43.70 8.67
CA ILE A 356 18.16 44.10 7.32
C ILE A 356 19.25 43.15 6.82
N ASN A 357 20.28 42.87 7.63
CA ASN A 357 21.36 41.96 7.24
C ASN A 357 20.87 40.51 7.09
N SER A 358 19.92 40.09 7.93
CA SER A 358 19.30 38.76 7.81
C SER A 358 18.48 38.62 6.54
N ALA A 359 17.73 39.65 6.15
CA ALA A 359 16.96 39.68 4.91
C ALA A 359 17.86 39.69 3.66
N ILE A 360 18.96 40.45 3.67
CA ILE A 360 19.92 40.49 2.55
C ILE A 360 20.63 39.14 2.37
N ASN A 361 21.00 38.48 3.47
CA ASN A 361 21.60 37.16 3.42
C ASN A 361 20.63 36.07 2.94
N ASN A 362 19.31 36.28 3.06
CA ASN A 362 18.29 35.37 2.56
C ASN A 362 18.03 35.54 1.04
N ILE A 363 18.48 36.66 0.47
CA ILE A 363 18.36 36.96 -0.97
C ILE A 363 19.52 36.36 -1.77
N LYS A 364 20.73 36.35 -1.18
CA LYS A 364 21.96 35.75 -1.71
C LYS A 364 21.93 34.23 -1.59
#